data_AF-A0ABC9WME5-F1
#
_entry.id   AF-A0ABC9WME5-F1
#
_cell.length_a   1.000
_cell.length_b   1.000
_cell.length_c   1.000
_cell.angle_alpha   90.00
_cell.angle_beta   90.00
_cell.angle_gamma   90.00
#
_symmetry.space_group_name_H-M   'P 1'
#
loop_
_entity.id
_entity.type
_entity.pdbx_description
1 polymer ?
#
loop_
_entity_poly.entity_id
_entity_poly.type
_entity_poly.pdbx_seq_one_letter_code
_entity_poly.pdbx_strand_id
1 'polypeptide(L)'
;MDEEPTESLWVRIKGSTGAGDIIAGVCYRPPDQGDRADEALYRQIGAASHSQALVLMGDFNHPDICWRDNAAKYKQSRKFLECVDDNFLLQVIEEPTRRGAMLDLILTNKEGLVEDVKLKGSLGCSDHEMVEFKILRAVRRAHSKLAILDFRRADFGLFRDLLGRIPWDKALEGSGAQDSWLIVKHHLLQAQERCIPTKRKSSKTTKRPPWMNKELLGKVKQKKEAYRGWKQGQVTWEEYRETVQAAREQVRKAQSPDRN
;
A
#
# COMPACT_ATOMS: atom_id res chain seq x y z
N MET A 1 23.60 -11.50 14.78
CA MET A 1 22.85 -10.48 15.54
C MET A 1 21.46 -10.52 14.98
N ASP A 2 20.53 -11.08 15.74
CA ASP A 2 19.12 -11.13 15.34
C ASP A 2 18.59 -9.69 15.35
N GLU A 3 18.42 -9.10 14.16
CA GLU A 3 17.67 -7.85 14.03
C GLU A 3 16.23 -8.12 14.49
N GLU A 4 15.77 -7.38 15.50
CA GLU A 4 14.37 -7.44 15.92
C GLU A 4 13.48 -7.07 14.72
N PRO A 5 12.39 -7.83 14.48
CA PRO A 5 11.56 -7.62 13.31
C PRO A 5 10.82 -6.29 13.43
N THR A 6 11.15 -5.35 12.54
CA THR A 6 10.36 -4.14 12.32
C THR A 6 9.24 -4.45 11.32
N GLU A 7 8.01 -3.98 11.55
CA GLU A 7 6.93 -4.09 10.58
C GLU A 7 7.06 -2.99 9.50
N SER A 8 8.07 -3.15 8.64
CA SER A 8 8.38 -2.20 7.56
C SER A 8 8.58 -2.91 6.22
N LEU A 9 8.19 -2.23 5.14
CA LEU A 9 8.44 -2.65 3.76
C LEU A 9 9.03 -1.48 2.98
N TRP A 10 10.17 -1.72 2.35
CA TRP A 10 10.90 -0.73 1.56
C TRP A 10 10.97 -1.14 0.10
N VAL A 11 10.64 -0.23 -0.80
CA VAL A 11 10.71 -0.44 -2.25
C VAL A 11 11.48 0.68 -2.93
N ARG A 12 12.30 0.32 -3.93
CA ARG A 12 12.98 1.29 -4.79
C ARG A 12 12.21 1.46 -6.09
N ILE A 13 11.61 2.63 -6.27
CA ILE A 13 10.93 3.02 -7.50
C ILE A 13 11.95 3.61 -8.46
N LYS A 14 12.49 2.78 -9.36
CA LYS A 14 13.54 3.19 -10.30
C LYS A 14 13.12 4.32 -11.24
N GLY A 15 13.96 5.33 -11.36
CA GLY A 15 13.91 6.38 -12.37
C GLY A 15 14.54 5.93 -13.70
N SER A 16 14.49 6.78 -14.71
CA SER A 16 15.05 6.46 -16.04
C SER A 16 16.58 6.46 -16.10
N THR A 17 17.26 7.14 -15.17
CA THR A 17 18.72 7.34 -15.19
C THR A 17 19.40 7.12 -13.82
N GLY A 18 18.79 6.37 -12.90
CA GLY A 18 19.30 6.17 -11.53
C GLY A 18 19.18 7.41 -10.63
N ALA A 19 19.46 8.61 -11.16
CA ALA A 19 19.29 9.92 -10.51
C ALA A 19 17.82 10.37 -10.34
N GLY A 20 16.87 9.45 -10.50
CA GLY A 20 15.44 9.67 -10.30
C GLY A 20 14.77 8.53 -9.55
N ASP A 21 15.57 7.71 -8.88
CA ASP A 21 15.10 6.65 -8.00
C ASP A 21 14.45 7.28 -6.76
N ILE A 22 13.31 6.74 -6.36
CA ILE A 22 12.63 7.11 -5.12
C ILE A 22 12.62 5.88 -4.22
N ILE A 23 13.07 6.04 -2.99
CA ILE A 23 12.83 5.04 -1.94
C ILE A 23 11.46 5.33 -1.35
N ALA A 24 10.57 4.33 -1.39
CA ALA A 24 9.29 4.39 -0.72
C ALA A 24 9.26 3.35 0.40
N GLY A 25 8.96 3.80 1.62
CA GLY A 25 8.80 2.95 2.79
C GLY A 25 7.35 2.97 3.28
N VAL A 26 6.84 1.82 3.71
CA VAL A 26 5.64 1.75 4.55
C VAL A 26 6.00 1.09 5.87
N CYS A 27 5.60 1.71 6.98
CA CYS A 27 5.88 1.22 8.33
C CYS A 27 4.61 1.11 9.17
N TYR A 28 4.57 0.15 10.07
CA TYR A 28 3.64 0.10 11.18
C TYR A 28 4.44 0.00 12.47
N ARG A 29 4.26 0.96 13.38
CA ARG A 29 4.83 0.91 14.73
C ARG A 29 3.69 0.68 15.72
N PRO A 30 3.59 -0.49 16.37
CA PRO A 30 2.61 -0.74 17.42
C PRO A 30 2.71 0.30 18.56
N PRO A 31 1.59 0.62 19.25
CA PRO A 31 1.58 1.61 20.32
C PRO A 31 2.48 1.24 21.52
N ASP A 32 2.61 -0.05 21.80
CA ASP A 32 3.39 -0.64 22.90
C ASP A 32 4.75 -1.20 22.47
N GLN A 33 5.26 -0.77 21.30
CA GLN A 33 6.55 -1.20 20.80
C GLN A 33 7.69 -0.86 21.78
N GLY A 34 8.61 -1.80 21.97
CA GLY A 34 9.77 -1.65 22.84
C GLY A 34 10.89 -0.81 22.22
N ASP A 35 11.74 -0.22 23.07
CA ASP A 35 12.82 0.69 22.67
C ASP A 35 13.79 0.10 21.62
N ARG A 36 14.10 -1.20 21.68
CA ARG A 36 15.02 -1.85 20.72
C ARG A 36 14.45 -1.94 19.30
N ALA A 37 13.16 -2.23 19.17
CA ALA A 37 12.47 -2.27 17.88
C ALA A 37 12.28 -0.85 17.31
N ASP A 38 12.00 0.13 18.18
CA ASP A 38 12.02 1.56 17.80
C ASP A 38 13.41 1.95 17.26
N GLU A 39 14.50 1.60 17.95
CA GLU A 39 15.87 1.89 17.52
C GLU A 39 16.26 1.18 16.20
N ALA A 40 15.75 -0.04 15.96
CA ALA A 40 15.92 -0.71 14.67
C ALA A 40 15.18 0.03 13.54
N LEU A 41 13.94 0.45 13.79
CA LEU A 41 13.15 1.24 12.84
C LEU A 41 13.85 2.58 12.52
N TYR A 42 14.32 3.30 13.54
CA TYR A 42 15.00 4.59 13.36
C TYR A 42 16.30 4.46 12.57
N ARG A 43 17.06 3.37 12.76
CA ARG A 43 18.23 3.07 11.92
C ARG A 43 17.86 2.82 10.46
N GLN A 44 16.76 2.13 10.18
CA GLN A 44 16.28 1.95 8.80
C GLN A 44 15.84 3.28 8.17
N ILE A 45 15.11 4.10 8.92
CA ILE A 45 14.69 5.45 8.49
C ILE A 45 15.92 6.29 8.19
N GLY A 46 16.93 6.27 9.08
CA GLY A 46 18.18 7.00 8.87
C GLY A 46 18.99 6.50 7.70
N ALA A 47 19.05 5.19 7.45
CA ALA A 47 19.70 4.68 6.24
C ALA A 47 18.96 5.12 4.96
N ALA A 48 17.62 5.12 4.99
CA ALA A 48 16.80 5.50 3.85
C ALA A 48 16.83 7.01 3.55
N SER A 49 16.95 7.86 4.58
CA SER A 49 16.96 9.33 4.47
C SER A 49 18.13 9.86 3.64
N HIS A 50 19.23 9.12 3.56
CA HIS A 50 20.39 9.44 2.72
C HIS A 50 20.15 9.22 1.21
N SER A 51 18.99 8.70 0.83
CA SER A 51 18.61 8.54 -0.58
C SER A 51 18.24 9.89 -1.20
N GLN A 52 18.44 10.05 -2.50
CA GLN A 52 18.12 11.31 -3.20
C GLN A 52 16.65 11.76 -3.07
N ALA A 53 15.73 10.81 -2.93
CA ALA A 53 14.32 11.05 -2.70
C ALA A 53 13.72 9.92 -1.87
N LEU A 54 13.12 10.27 -0.73
CA LEU A 54 12.46 9.37 0.19
C LEU A 54 11.00 9.78 0.39
N VAL A 55 10.09 8.81 0.35
CA VAL A 55 8.73 8.93 0.88
C VAL A 55 8.48 7.77 1.83
N LEU A 56 8.39 8.06 3.12
CA LEU A 56 8.04 7.11 4.16
C LEU A 56 6.62 7.39 4.62
N MET A 57 5.79 6.37 4.73
CA MET A 57 4.40 6.51 5.18
C MET A 57 4.04 5.40 6.15
N GLY A 58 3.02 5.60 6.99
CA GLY A 58 2.60 4.56 7.92
C GLY A 58 1.95 5.08 9.17
N ASP A 59 1.48 4.15 10.00
CA ASP A 59 0.97 4.44 11.34
C ASP A 59 2.10 4.27 12.37
N PHE A 60 2.48 5.38 13.01
CA PHE A 60 3.58 5.44 13.96
C PHE A 60 3.11 5.44 15.42
N ASN A 61 1.81 5.54 15.68
CA ASN A 61 1.24 5.53 17.04
C ASN A 61 1.93 6.46 18.07
N HIS A 62 2.30 7.68 17.66
CA HIS A 62 2.80 8.74 18.55
C HIS A 62 1.77 9.87 18.76
N PRO A 63 0.68 9.64 19.52
CA PRO A 63 -0.44 10.57 19.66
C PRO A 63 -0.09 11.89 20.37
N ASP A 64 1.01 11.92 21.12
CA ASP A 64 1.40 13.05 21.97
C ASP A 64 2.38 14.02 21.29
N ILE A 65 2.71 13.79 20.01
CA ILE A 65 3.53 14.72 19.23
C ILE A 65 2.67 15.91 18.82
N CYS A 66 3.12 17.10 19.20
CA CYS A 66 2.67 18.36 18.64
C CYS A 66 3.60 18.75 17.49
N TRP A 67 3.17 18.47 16.26
CA TRP A 67 3.93 18.82 15.04
C TRP A 67 4.09 20.33 14.82
N ARG A 68 3.16 21.14 15.35
CA ARG A 68 3.25 22.61 15.26
C ARG A 68 4.39 23.15 16.10
N ASP A 69 4.53 22.63 17.32
CA ASP A 69 5.51 23.11 18.30
C ASP A 69 6.81 22.30 18.27
N ASN A 70 6.89 21.30 17.38
CA ASN A 70 7.95 20.31 17.31
C ASN A 70 8.31 19.73 18.69
N ALA A 71 7.30 19.26 19.42
CA ALA A 71 7.47 18.79 20.80
C ALA A 71 6.67 17.51 21.07
N ALA A 72 7.16 16.70 22.00
CA ALA A 72 6.47 15.48 22.43
C ALA A 72 6.55 15.28 23.95
N LYS A 73 5.46 14.79 24.55
CA LYS A 73 5.31 14.62 25.99
C LYS A 73 6.07 13.40 26.52
N TYR A 74 6.06 12.31 25.77
CA TYR A 74 6.64 11.04 26.16
C TYR A 74 8.02 10.81 25.53
N LYS A 75 8.88 10.07 26.24
CA LYS A 75 10.26 9.81 25.85
C LYS A 75 10.36 9.12 24.48
N GLN A 76 9.50 8.15 24.22
CA GLN A 76 9.50 7.41 22.95
C GLN A 76 9.19 8.32 21.76
N SER A 77 8.15 9.14 21.89
CA SER A 77 7.78 10.13 20.87
C SER A 77 8.84 11.22 20.67
N ARG A 78 9.56 11.62 21.73
CA ARG A 78 10.73 12.51 21.59
C ARG A 78 11.86 11.88 20.80
N LYS A 79 12.22 10.62 21.10
CA LYS A 79 13.24 9.89 20.33
C LYS A 79 12.86 9.78 18.84
N PHE A 80 11.58 9.55 18.54
CA PHE A 80 11.09 9.54 17.16
C PHE A 80 11.25 10.91 16.50
N LEU A 81 10.86 11.99 17.21
CA LEU A 81 10.97 13.35 16.70
C LEU A 81 12.43 13.76 16.46
N GLU A 82 13.33 13.42 17.38
CA GLU A 82 14.78 13.56 17.22
C GLU A 82 15.26 12.80 15.97
N CYS A 83 14.80 11.57 15.74
CA CYS A 83 15.12 10.83 14.51
C CYS A 83 14.62 11.53 13.25
N VAL A 84 13.40 12.09 13.26
CA VAL A 84 12.85 12.86 12.13
C VAL A 84 13.71 14.09 11.84
N ASP A 85 14.06 14.85 12.88
CA ASP A 85 14.85 16.08 12.79
C ASP A 85 16.30 15.82 12.35
N ASP A 86 16.98 14.85 12.96
CA ASP A 86 18.36 14.47 12.64
C ASP A 86 18.51 13.99 11.17
N ASN A 87 17.41 13.51 10.58
CA ASN A 87 17.35 13.02 9.21
C ASN A 87 16.72 14.03 8.23
N PHE A 88 16.44 15.26 8.67
CA PHE A 88 15.85 16.32 7.85
C PHE A 88 14.56 15.88 7.15
N LEU A 89 13.72 15.11 7.85
CA LEU A 89 12.46 14.61 7.32
C LEU A 89 11.33 15.58 7.60
N LEU A 90 10.51 15.84 6.59
CA LEU A 90 9.35 16.70 6.64
C LEU A 90 8.08 15.86 6.77
N GLN A 91 7.28 16.13 7.79
CA GLN A 91 5.93 15.59 7.92
C GLN A 91 4.95 16.44 7.09
N VAL A 92 4.24 15.81 6.15
CA VAL A 92 3.38 16.54 5.20
C VAL A 92 1.87 16.42 5.47
N ILE A 93 1.46 15.66 6.47
CA ILE A 93 0.05 15.58 6.88
C ILE A 93 -0.24 16.71 7.87
N GLU A 94 -1.28 17.49 7.62
CA GLU A 94 -1.67 18.64 8.46
C GLU A 94 -2.91 18.37 9.33
N GLU A 95 -3.68 17.34 9.00
CA GLU A 95 -4.93 17.00 9.67
C GLU A 95 -4.82 15.68 10.45
N PRO A 96 -5.51 15.54 11.60
CA PRO A 96 -5.55 14.28 12.32
C PRO A 96 -6.09 13.12 11.48
N THR A 97 -5.47 11.95 11.63
CA THR A 97 -5.77 10.74 10.86
C THR A 97 -6.59 9.72 11.65
N ARG A 98 -6.73 9.90 12.97
CA ARG A 98 -7.59 9.05 13.81
C ARG A 98 -8.12 9.83 15.02
N ARG A 99 -9.44 10.04 15.09
CA ARG A 99 -10.15 10.61 16.27
C ARG A 99 -9.48 11.85 16.90
N GLY A 100 -8.92 12.74 16.08
CA GLY A 100 -8.25 13.96 16.56
C GLY A 100 -6.75 13.83 16.85
N ALA A 101 -6.17 12.63 16.75
CA ALA A 101 -4.72 12.41 16.78
C ALA A 101 -4.14 12.17 15.37
N MET A 102 -2.91 12.63 15.15
CA MET A 102 -2.13 12.39 13.93
C MET A 102 -1.21 11.20 14.16
N LEU A 103 -1.66 10.00 13.79
CA LEU A 103 -0.93 8.74 14.00
C LEU A 103 -0.31 8.24 12.70
N ASP A 104 -1.08 8.32 11.63
CA ASP A 104 -0.58 8.11 10.28
C ASP A 104 0.23 9.32 9.81
N LEU A 105 1.47 9.08 9.37
CA LEU A 105 2.41 10.11 8.94
C LEU A 105 2.86 9.87 7.49
N ILE A 106 3.28 10.94 6.83
CA ILE A 106 4.04 10.89 5.57
C ILE A 106 5.27 11.77 5.74
N LEU A 107 6.42 11.11 5.86
CA LEU A 107 7.73 11.74 6.01
C LEU A 107 8.47 11.76 4.66
N THR A 108 9.07 12.89 4.32
CA THR A 108 9.90 13.02 3.12
C THR A 108 11.14 13.87 3.35
N ASN A 109 12.26 13.51 2.73
CA ASN A 109 13.49 14.31 2.78
C ASN A 109 13.57 15.37 1.66
N LYS A 110 12.51 15.52 0.87
CA LYS A 110 12.49 16.40 -0.30
C LYS A 110 11.18 17.15 -0.41
N GLU A 111 11.27 18.46 -0.24
CA GLU A 111 10.14 19.36 -0.43
C GLU A 111 9.59 19.29 -1.86
N GLY A 112 8.27 19.36 -2.00
CA GLY A 112 7.56 19.22 -3.28
C GLY A 112 7.58 17.82 -3.89
N LEU A 113 8.17 16.81 -3.23
CA LEU A 113 8.08 15.42 -3.70
C LEU A 113 6.68 14.84 -3.48
N VAL A 114 6.03 15.21 -2.39
CA VAL A 114 4.67 14.80 -2.06
C VAL A 114 3.73 15.99 -2.18
N GLU A 115 2.65 15.84 -2.93
CA GLU A 115 1.63 16.87 -3.16
C GLU A 115 0.21 16.31 -3.04
N ASP A 116 -0.78 17.20 -3.02
CA ASP A 116 -2.21 16.85 -3.08
C ASP A 116 -2.67 15.94 -1.94
N VAL A 117 -2.06 16.06 -0.75
CA VAL A 117 -2.42 15.29 0.45
C VAL A 117 -3.84 15.63 0.89
N LYS A 118 -4.71 14.61 0.92
CA LYS A 118 -6.15 14.75 1.19
C LYS A 118 -6.64 13.58 2.03
N LEU A 119 -7.39 13.88 3.09
CA LEU A 119 -8.16 12.87 3.80
C LEU A 119 -9.45 12.54 3.03
N LYS A 120 -9.79 11.25 2.97
CA LYS A 120 -10.96 10.72 2.22
C LYS A 120 -12.00 10.05 3.12
N GLY A 121 -11.88 10.23 4.44
CA GLY A 121 -12.63 9.50 5.44
C GLY A 121 -12.19 8.05 5.56
N SER A 122 -12.91 7.26 6.34
CA SER A 122 -12.47 5.91 6.67
C SER A 122 -12.70 4.88 5.55
N LEU A 123 -11.76 3.93 5.48
CA LEU A 123 -11.90 2.72 4.68
C LEU A 123 -12.63 1.63 5.50
N GLY A 124 -13.83 1.26 5.07
CA GLY A 124 -14.60 0.21 5.75
C GLY A 124 -15.07 0.63 7.15
N CYS A 125 -14.77 -0.20 8.16
CA CYS A 125 -15.01 0.10 9.59
C CYS A 125 -13.76 0.66 10.29
N SER A 126 -12.72 1.02 9.54
CA SER A 126 -11.53 1.59 10.15
C SER A 126 -11.90 2.88 10.89
N ASP A 127 -11.29 3.09 12.05
CA ASP A 127 -11.31 4.34 12.78
C ASP A 127 -10.20 5.31 12.32
N HIS A 128 -9.32 4.86 11.41
CA HIS A 128 -8.37 5.71 10.70
C HIS A 128 -8.99 6.28 9.42
N GLU A 129 -8.56 7.50 9.09
CA GLU A 129 -8.90 8.18 7.84
C GLU A 129 -7.92 7.78 6.74
N MET A 130 -8.44 7.54 5.54
CA MET A 130 -7.62 7.27 4.37
C MET A 130 -6.92 8.55 3.93
N VAL A 131 -5.59 8.47 3.81
CA VAL A 131 -4.76 9.54 3.24
C VAL A 131 -4.53 9.25 1.76
N GLU A 132 -4.97 10.15 0.88
CA GLU A 132 -4.68 10.15 -0.56
C GLU A 132 -3.63 11.24 -0.85
N PHE A 133 -2.58 10.92 -1.58
CA PHE A 133 -1.54 11.89 -1.98
C PHE A 133 -0.91 11.50 -3.31
N LYS A 134 -0.09 12.40 -3.86
CA LYS A 134 0.69 12.18 -5.09
C LYS A 134 2.17 12.24 -4.78
N ILE A 135 2.93 11.30 -5.34
CA ILE A 135 4.39 11.37 -5.38
C ILE A 135 4.78 11.92 -6.75
N LEU A 136 5.35 13.11 -6.78
CA LEU A 136 5.78 13.76 -8.00
C LEU A 136 7.09 13.16 -8.52
N ARG A 137 7.16 12.98 -9.83
CA ARG A 137 8.39 12.57 -10.49
C ARG A 137 8.43 13.09 -11.92
N ALA A 138 9.56 13.66 -12.31
CA ALA A 138 9.84 13.96 -13.70
C ALA A 138 10.06 12.64 -14.46
N VAL A 139 9.04 12.16 -15.17
CA VAL A 139 9.11 10.90 -15.93
C VAL A 139 8.95 11.22 -17.41
N ARG A 140 9.92 10.82 -18.25
CA ARG A 140 9.61 10.54 -19.65
C ARG A 140 8.67 9.34 -19.64
N ARG A 141 7.39 9.56 -19.97
CA ARG A 141 6.32 8.56 -19.90
C ARG A 141 6.65 7.37 -20.81
N ALA A 142 7.43 6.43 -20.31
CA ALA A 142 7.56 5.12 -20.93
C ALA A 142 6.20 4.44 -20.73
N HIS A 143 5.52 4.13 -21.82
CA HIS A 143 4.38 3.23 -21.74
C HIS A 143 4.90 1.92 -21.16
N SER A 144 4.51 1.59 -19.91
CA SER A 144 4.80 0.28 -19.36
C SER A 144 4.06 -0.73 -20.23
N LYS A 145 4.81 -1.40 -21.10
CA LYS A 145 4.33 -2.54 -21.88
C LYS A 145 4.26 -3.73 -20.94
N LEU A 146 3.40 -3.66 -19.92
CA LEU A 146 3.20 -4.77 -19.00
C LEU A 146 2.56 -5.91 -19.81
N ALA A 147 3.36 -6.93 -20.09
CA ALA A 147 2.90 -8.19 -20.64
C ALA A 147 2.25 -8.96 -19.48
N ILE A 148 0.97 -9.28 -19.62
CA ILE A 148 0.24 -10.13 -18.67
C ILE A 148 -0.08 -11.45 -19.35
N LEU A 149 -0.11 -12.54 -18.59
CA LEU A 149 -0.54 -13.84 -19.09
C LEU A 149 -1.99 -13.77 -19.57
N ASP A 150 -2.26 -14.29 -20.76
CA ASP A 150 -3.60 -14.36 -21.33
C ASP A 150 -4.22 -15.75 -21.12
N PHE A 151 -4.69 -16.00 -19.90
CA PHE A 151 -5.32 -17.27 -19.54
C PHE A 151 -6.54 -17.64 -20.40
N ARG A 152 -7.15 -16.69 -21.12
CA ARG A 152 -8.24 -16.98 -22.07
C ARG A 152 -7.76 -17.75 -23.30
N ARG A 153 -6.48 -17.62 -23.64
CA ARG A 153 -5.83 -18.27 -24.79
C ARG A 153 -4.84 -19.34 -24.33
N ALA A 154 -4.86 -19.71 -23.05
CA ALA A 154 -3.99 -20.73 -22.53
C ALA A 154 -4.37 -22.10 -23.10
N ASP A 155 -3.36 -22.87 -23.51
CA ASP A 155 -3.53 -24.29 -23.82
C ASP A 155 -3.39 -25.11 -22.53
N PHE A 156 -4.50 -25.30 -21.83
CA PHE A 156 -4.54 -26.10 -20.61
C PHE A 156 -4.33 -27.59 -20.84
N GLY A 157 -4.52 -28.08 -22.07
CA GLY A 157 -4.23 -29.47 -22.44
C GLY A 157 -2.72 -29.68 -22.43
N LEU A 158 -2.00 -28.89 -23.23
CA LEU A 158 -0.54 -28.92 -23.26
C LEU A 158 0.08 -28.64 -21.89
N PHE A 159 -0.49 -27.70 -21.12
CA PHE A 159 0.00 -27.39 -19.77
C PHE A 159 -0.07 -28.61 -18.83
N ARG A 160 -1.19 -29.34 -18.88
CA ARG A 160 -1.37 -30.57 -18.09
C ARG A 160 -0.42 -31.67 -18.57
N ASP A 161 -0.24 -31.82 -19.88
CA ASP A 161 0.65 -32.83 -20.44
C ASP A 161 2.12 -32.57 -20.06
N LEU A 162 2.57 -31.32 -20.12
CA LEU A 162 3.93 -30.95 -19.73
C LEU A 162 4.21 -31.24 -18.26
N LEU A 163 3.25 -30.95 -17.37
CA LEU A 163 3.39 -31.24 -15.95
C LEU A 163 3.23 -32.74 -15.62
N GLY A 164 2.36 -33.44 -16.35
CA GLY A 164 2.12 -34.88 -16.17
C GLY A 164 3.26 -35.76 -16.64
N ARG A 165 4.12 -35.28 -17.55
CA ARG A 165 5.32 -35.99 -18.04
C ARG A 165 6.49 -35.94 -17.08
N ILE A 166 6.44 -35.11 -16.05
CA ILE A 166 7.53 -34.98 -15.09
C ILE A 166 7.47 -36.16 -14.12
N PRO A 167 8.55 -36.93 -13.94
CA PRO A 167 8.61 -38.00 -12.96
C PRO A 167 8.77 -37.41 -11.56
N TRP A 168 7.68 -36.89 -10.98
CA TRP A 168 7.68 -36.15 -9.71
C TRP A 168 8.32 -36.93 -8.56
N ASP A 169 8.09 -38.24 -8.50
CA ASP A 169 8.67 -39.10 -7.45
C ASP A 169 10.20 -39.04 -7.45
N LYS A 170 10.83 -38.97 -8.64
CA LYS A 170 12.29 -38.84 -8.78
C LYS A 170 12.75 -37.39 -8.63
N ALA A 171 11.95 -36.45 -9.16
CA ALA A 171 12.29 -35.03 -9.13
C ALA A 171 12.28 -34.45 -7.70
N LEU A 172 11.52 -35.05 -6.79
CA LEU A 172 11.37 -34.61 -5.40
C LEU A 172 12.07 -35.53 -4.41
N GLU A 173 12.70 -36.62 -4.88
CA GLU A 173 13.37 -37.59 -4.02
C GLU A 173 14.51 -36.92 -3.22
N GLY A 174 14.56 -37.18 -1.91
CA GLY A 174 15.60 -36.67 -1.01
C GLY A 174 15.60 -35.16 -0.80
N SER A 175 14.64 -34.41 -1.36
CA SER A 175 14.58 -32.95 -1.27
C SER A 175 13.80 -32.49 -0.05
N GLY A 176 14.29 -31.46 0.64
CA GLY A 176 13.53 -30.78 1.71
C GLY A 176 12.32 -30.02 1.15
N ALA A 177 11.44 -29.53 2.02
CA ALA A 177 10.22 -28.83 1.60
C ALA A 177 10.50 -27.58 0.74
N GLN A 178 11.53 -26.81 1.09
CA GLN A 178 11.92 -25.61 0.34
C GLN A 178 12.47 -25.95 -1.04
N ASP A 179 13.37 -26.93 -1.14
CA ASP A 179 13.97 -27.34 -2.40
C ASP A 179 12.92 -27.99 -3.32
N SER A 180 12.06 -28.82 -2.75
CA SER A 180 10.90 -29.41 -3.45
C SER A 180 10.00 -28.32 -4.05
N TRP A 181 9.71 -27.26 -3.30
CA TRP A 181 8.92 -26.13 -3.81
C TRP A 181 9.61 -25.40 -4.97
N LEU A 182 10.92 -25.19 -4.89
CA LEU A 182 11.68 -24.55 -5.98
C LEU A 182 11.63 -25.38 -7.27
N ILE A 183 11.70 -26.70 -7.16
CA ILE A 183 11.59 -27.64 -8.29
C ILE A 183 10.19 -27.58 -8.91
N VAL A 184 9.14 -27.65 -8.09
CA VAL A 184 7.75 -27.52 -8.55
C VAL A 184 7.55 -26.17 -9.24
N LYS A 185 7.98 -25.08 -8.61
CA LYS A 185 7.86 -23.73 -9.15
C LYS A 185 8.58 -23.59 -10.49
N HIS A 186 9.78 -24.15 -10.62
CA HIS A 186 10.56 -24.11 -11.86
C HIS A 186 9.78 -24.74 -13.02
N HIS A 187 9.31 -25.97 -12.85
CA HIS A 187 8.56 -26.67 -13.89
C HIS A 187 7.21 -26.04 -14.20
N LEU A 188 6.52 -25.54 -13.18
CA LEU A 188 5.27 -24.80 -13.35
C LEU A 188 5.46 -23.56 -14.21
N LEU A 189 6.51 -22.77 -13.94
CA LEU A 189 6.82 -21.56 -14.70
C LEU A 189 7.25 -21.88 -16.14
N GLN A 190 8.02 -22.96 -16.35
CA GLN A 190 8.38 -23.42 -17.70
C GLN A 190 7.15 -23.85 -18.51
N ALA A 191 6.24 -24.63 -17.91
CA ALA A 191 4.99 -25.00 -18.56
C ALA A 191 4.13 -23.76 -18.85
N GLN A 192 4.10 -22.80 -17.93
CA GLN A 192 3.33 -21.56 -18.07
C GLN A 192 3.82 -20.73 -19.26
N GLU A 193 5.14 -20.57 -19.39
CA GLU A 193 5.74 -19.81 -20.49
C GLU A 193 5.43 -20.43 -21.86
N ARG A 194 5.36 -21.77 -21.94
CA ARG A 194 5.06 -22.49 -23.17
C ARG A 194 3.58 -22.48 -23.54
N CYS A 195 2.70 -22.55 -22.55
CA CYS A 195 1.27 -22.80 -22.79
C CYS A 195 0.41 -21.54 -22.70
N ILE A 196 0.89 -20.49 -22.04
CA ILE A 196 0.08 -19.30 -21.75
C ILE A 196 0.70 -18.09 -22.47
N PRO A 197 0.14 -17.68 -23.61
CA PRO A 197 0.67 -16.54 -24.34
C PRO A 197 0.52 -15.27 -23.50
N THR A 198 1.41 -14.31 -23.69
CA THR A 198 1.29 -12.99 -23.08
C THR A 198 0.47 -12.06 -23.97
N LYS A 199 -0.34 -11.21 -23.34
CA LYS A 199 -1.01 -10.07 -23.99
C LYS A 199 -0.51 -8.76 -23.42
N ARG A 200 -0.56 -7.73 -24.26
CA ARG A 200 -0.28 -6.37 -23.84
C ARG A 200 -1.49 -5.82 -23.08
N LYS A 201 -1.26 -5.32 -21.87
CA LYS A 201 -2.30 -4.53 -21.19
C LYS A 201 -2.44 -3.19 -21.93
N SER A 202 -3.55 -2.99 -22.65
CA SER A 202 -3.85 -1.68 -23.22
C SER A 202 -4.13 -0.69 -22.09
N SER A 203 -3.43 0.45 -22.07
CA SER A 203 -3.70 1.55 -21.13
C SER A 203 -5.12 2.11 -21.30
N LYS A 204 -5.72 1.92 -22.47
CA LYS A 204 -7.09 2.31 -22.80
C LYS A 204 -8.06 1.20 -22.42
N THR A 205 -8.32 1.08 -21.13
CA THR A 205 -9.66 0.93 -20.55
C THR A 205 -9.46 0.62 -19.09
N THR A 206 -9.69 1.62 -18.24
CA THR A 206 -10.34 1.37 -16.94
C THR A 206 -11.72 0.81 -17.23
N LYS A 207 -11.79 -0.46 -17.67
CA LYS A 207 -13.08 -1.15 -17.74
C LYS A 207 -13.56 -1.17 -16.30
N ARG A 208 -14.66 -0.47 -16.06
CA ARG A 208 -15.32 -0.48 -14.76
C ARG A 208 -15.50 -1.95 -14.37
N PRO A 209 -15.27 -2.31 -13.09
CA PRO A 209 -15.60 -3.64 -12.64
C PRO A 209 -17.04 -3.97 -13.07
N PRO A 210 -17.35 -5.18 -13.56
CA PRO A 210 -18.69 -5.51 -14.05
C PRO A 210 -19.80 -5.22 -13.04
N TRP A 211 -19.48 -5.28 -11.74
CA TRP A 211 -20.39 -4.97 -10.64
C TRP A 211 -20.63 -3.47 -10.41
N MET A 212 -19.82 -2.57 -10.99
CA MET A 212 -19.87 -1.13 -10.71
C MET A 212 -20.76 -0.40 -11.73
N ASN A 213 -22.05 -0.30 -11.41
CA ASN A 213 -23.06 0.42 -12.20
C ASN A 213 -23.15 1.93 -11.84
N LYS A 214 -24.02 2.68 -12.55
CA LYS A 214 -24.22 4.13 -12.33
C LYS A 214 -24.79 4.44 -10.93
N GLU A 215 -25.65 3.58 -10.40
CA GLU A 215 -26.29 3.75 -9.09
C GLU A 215 -25.25 3.69 -7.96
N LEU A 216 -24.39 2.68 -7.96
CA LEU A 216 -23.31 2.52 -7.00
C LEU A 216 -22.32 3.69 -7.04
N LEU A 217 -22.06 4.25 -8.23
CA LEU A 217 -21.26 5.48 -8.35
C LEU A 217 -21.94 6.67 -7.67
N GLY A 218 -23.27 6.80 -7.79
CA GLY A 218 -24.06 7.79 -7.06
C GLY A 218 -23.89 7.64 -5.55
N LYS A 219 -23.92 6.41 -5.03
CA LYS A 219 -23.71 6.12 -3.60
C LYS A 219 -22.29 6.42 -3.13
N VAL A 220 -21.28 6.11 -3.93
CA VAL A 220 -19.89 6.50 -3.62
C VAL A 220 -19.75 8.03 -3.59
N LYS A 221 -20.43 8.75 -4.47
CA LYS A 221 -20.46 10.22 -4.47
C LYS A 221 -21.18 10.76 -3.22
N GLN A 222 -22.35 10.22 -2.87
CA GLN A 222 -23.10 10.57 -1.67
C GLN A 222 -22.27 10.34 -0.40
N LYS A 223 -21.54 9.22 -0.31
CA LYS A 223 -20.58 8.95 0.78
C LYS A 223 -19.53 10.07 0.88
N LYS A 224 -18.94 10.48 -0.25
CA LYS A 224 -17.94 11.56 -0.29
C LYS A 224 -18.53 12.93 0.09
N GLU A 225 -19.78 13.19 -0.26
CA GLU A 225 -20.52 14.40 0.10
C GLU A 225 -20.82 14.45 1.60
N ALA A 226 -21.34 13.36 2.16
CA ALA A 226 -21.60 13.23 3.60
C ALA A 226 -20.31 13.41 4.42
N TYR A 227 -19.18 12.86 3.97
CA TYR A 227 -17.89 13.08 4.61
C TYR A 227 -17.48 14.56 4.62
N ARG A 228 -17.63 15.27 3.48
CA ARG A 228 -17.32 16.72 3.42
C ARG A 228 -18.25 17.52 4.32
N GLY A 229 -19.55 17.20 4.33
CA GLY A 229 -20.53 17.83 5.20
C GLY A 229 -20.20 17.63 6.67
N TRP A 230 -19.82 16.40 7.07
CA TRP A 230 -19.40 16.10 8.43
C TRP A 230 -18.14 16.88 8.84
N LYS A 231 -17.10 16.91 7.99
CA LYS A 231 -15.87 17.70 8.25
C LYS A 231 -16.14 19.20 8.36
N GLN A 232 -17.18 19.71 7.69
CA GLN A 232 -17.60 21.10 7.75
C GLN A 232 -18.63 21.39 8.87
N GLY A 233 -18.99 20.38 9.68
CA GLY A 233 -20.00 20.52 10.73
C GLY A 233 -21.45 20.67 10.23
N GLN A 234 -21.70 20.38 8.95
CA GLN A 234 -23.02 20.47 8.31
C GLN A 234 -23.86 19.19 8.47
N VAL A 235 -23.22 18.08 8.82
CA VAL A 235 -23.82 16.75 8.93
C VAL A 235 -23.34 16.13 10.24
N THR A 236 -24.22 15.45 10.98
CA THR A 236 -23.84 14.79 12.23
C THR A 236 -22.96 13.55 11.97
N TRP A 237 -22.24 13.09 12.99
CA TRP A 237 -21.48 11.84 12.87
C TRP A 237 -22.41 10.65 12.57
N GLU A 238 -23.59 10.63 13.16
CA GLU A 238 -24.62 9.60 12.98
C GLU A 238 -25.09 9.54 11.52
N GLU A 239 -25.48 10.68 10.94
CA GLU A 239 -25.93 10.78 9.55
C GLU A 239 -24.84 10.37 8.54
N TYR A 240 -23.60 10.79 8.79
CA TYR A 240 -22.45 10.35 8.00
C TYR A 240 -22.26 8.83 8.09
N ARG A 241 -22.27 8.27 9.31
CA ARG A 241 -22.08 6.84 9.56
C ARG A 241 -23.15 5.99 8.87
N GLU A 242 -24.41 6.39 8.94
CA GLU A 242 -25.52 5.71 8.27
C GLU A 242 -25.34 5.70 6.75
N THR A 243 -24.98 6.85 6.17
CA THR A 243 -24.71 6.97 4.73
C THR A 243 -23.58 6.04 4.27
N VAL A 244 -22.50 5.96 5.06
CA VAL A 244 -21.37 5.05 4.79
C VAL A 244 -21.80 3.59 4.85
N GLN A 245 -22.56 3.20 5.88
CA GLN A 245 -23.04 1.84 6.05
C GLN A 245 -23.96 1.40 4.90
N ALA A 246 -24.93 2.24 4.52
CA ALA A 246 -25.84 1.97 3.41
C ALA A 246 -25.09 1.80 2.07
N ALA A 247 -24.16 2.72 1.77
CA ALA A 247 -23.35 2.64 0.54
C ALA A 247 -22.51 1.36 0.51
N ARG A 248 -21.94 0.95 1.66
CA ARG A 248 -21.13 -0.27 1.78
C ARG A 248 -21.95 -1.53 1.55
N GLU A 249 -23.15 -1.63 2.16
CA GLU A 249 -23.98 -2.82 2.02
C GLU A 249 -24.32 -3.08 0.54
N GLN A 250 -24.65 -2.02 -0.21
CA GLN A 250 -24.94 -2.12 -1.63
C GLN A 250 -23.71 -2.52 -2.46
N VAL A 251 -22.53 -1.95 -2.16
CA VAL A 251 -21.28 -2.37 -2.82
C VAL A 251 -20.98 -3.85 -2.53
N ARG A 252 -21.18 -4.30 -1.29
CA ARG A 252 -20.98 -5.72 -0.92
C ARG A 252 -21.93 -6.64 -1.69
N LYS A 253 -23.23 -6.31 -1.75
CA LYS A 253 -24.22 -7.06 -2.53
C LYS A 253 -23.85 -7.14 -4.02
N ALA A 254 -23.34 -6.05 -4.58
CA ALA A 254 -22.92 -6.02 -5.99
C ALA A 254 -21.65 -6.83 -6.27
N GLN A 255 -20.71 -6.90 -5.31
CA GLN A 255 -19.46 -7.65 -5.44
C GLN A 255 -19.64 -9.16 -5.21
N SER A 256 -20.66 -9.54 -4.44
CA SER A 256 -21.04 -10.92 -4.17
C SER A 256 -22.48 -11.15 -4.65
N PRO A 257 -22.73 -11.16 -5.97
CA PRO A 257 -24.02 -11.66 -6.45
C PRO A 257 -24.09 -13.11 -6.01
N ASP A 258 -25.14 -13.46 -5.25
CA ASP A 258 -25.40 -14.82 -4.82
C ASP A 258 -25.19 -15.76 -6.02
N ARG A 259 -24.36 -16.80 -5.84
CA ARG A 259 -24.25 -17.89 -6.79
C ARG A 259 -25.55 -18.69 -6.71
N ASN A 260 -26.58 -18.23 -7.42
CA ASN A 260 -27.71 -19.07 -7.79
C ASN A 260 -27.27 -20.10 -8.83
#